data_AF-A0ABD1HYF9-F1
#
_entry.id   AF-A0ABD1HYF9-F1
#
_cell.length_a   1.000
_cell.length_b   1.000
_cell.length_c   1.000
_cell.angle_alpha   90.00
_cell.angle_beta   90.00
_cell.angle_gamma   90.00
#
_symmetry.space_group_name_H-M   'P 1'
#
loop_
_entity.id
_entity.type
_entity.pdbx_description
1 polymer ?
#
loop_
_entity_poly.entity_id
_entity_poly.type
_entity_poly.pdbx_seq_one_letter_code
_entity_poly.pdbx_strand_id
1 'polypeptide(L)'
;MALAARSLSRSTRQLYAGQSVLRSEYAIPARSFAKEAGGAPASLKGDEMLKGIFLDVKKKFETAIGILRKEKITIAPEDPAAVAQYAQVMQTIREKADLFSESQRIKHTIDTRTQDISDVRSYLLAVKDIRVKRGLVDDLGAETMMMDALNNVEKELKKPLLRNDKKGMSLLKAEFDKVNQKLGIRREDLPKLEEQLELKLAKAQLEDLKKDALEAMETQKKREEFKDEEMPDVKSLDIRNFL
;
A
#
# COMPACT_ATOMS: atom_id res chain seq x y z
N MET A 1 12.67 -18.55 43.54
CA MET A 1 13.83 -19.41 43.89
C MET A 1 13.65 -20.76 43.24
N ALA A 2 14.75 -21.34 42.78
CA ALA A 2 14.84 -22.53 41.93
C ALA A 2 14.72 -23.87 42.69
N LEU A 3 14.71 -24.96 41.90
CA LEU A 3 15.07 -26.36 42.21
C LEU A 3 13.88 -27.28 42.59
N ALA A 4 13.76 -28.52 42.11
CA ALA A 4 14.64 -29.35 41.27
C ALA A 4 13.85 -30.53 40.67
N ALA A 5 14.40 -31.02 39.57
CA ALA A 5 14.04 -32.27 38.90
C ALA A 5 14.36 -33.52 39.74
N ARG A 6 13.65 -34.62 39.42
CA ARG A 6 14.14 -35.98 39.14
C ARG A 6 13.30 -37.06 39.83
N SER A 7 12.65 -37.87 39.00
CA SER A 7 12.53 -39.31 39.27
C SER A 7 12.18 -40.06 37.98
N LEU A 8 13.21 -40.42 37.21
CA LEU A 8 13.20 -41.58 36.33
C LEU A 8 13.78 -42.74 37.14
N SER A 9 13.04 -43.84 37.34
CA SER A 9 13.62 -45.19 37.29
C SER A 9 12.54 -46.27 37.45
N ARG A 10 12.64 -47.27 36.56
CA ARG A 10 12.29 -48.70 36.70
C ARG A 10 11.09 -49.18 35.89
N SER A 11 11.38 -49.83 34.76
CA SER A 11 11.06 -51.25 34.57
C SER A 11 11.81 -51.80 33.36
N THR A 12 12.92 -52.47 33.64
CA THR A 12 13.67 -53.38 32.77
C THR A 12 12.94 -54.73 32.66
N ARG A 13 12.65 -55.19 31.44
CA ARG A 13 12.58 -56.63 31.12
C ARG A 13 12.90 -56.91 29.64
N GLN A 14 13.91 -57.76 29.46
CA GLN A 14 14.16 -58.73 28.38
C GLN A 14 14.60 -58.17 27.01
N LEU A 15 15.90 -58.15 26.68
CA LEU A 15 16.74 -59.24 26.14
C LEU A 15 16.23 -59.84 24.83
N TYR A 16 16.85 -59.44 23.71
CA TYR A 16 17.27 -60.37 22.66
C TYR A 16 18.58 -59.90 22.03
N ALA A 17 19.49 -60.84 21.87
CA ALA A 17 20.87 -60.66 21.47
C ALA A 17 21.02 -60.24 20.01
N GLY A 18 22.00 -59.36 19.77
CA GLY A 18 22.54 -59.06 18.46
C GLY A 18 23.90 -58.40 18.63
N GLN A 19 24.98 -59.20 18.63
CA GLN A 19 26.34 -58.68 18.47
C GLN A 19 26.49 -58.16 17.04
N SER A 20 26.45 -56.84 16.86
CA SER A 20 27.03 -56.18 15.70
C SER A 20 28.31 -55.48 16.14
N VAL A 21 29.43 -56.18 16.01
CA VAL A 21 30.76 -55.56 16.01
C VAL A 21 30.84 -54.71 14.75
N LEU A 22 30.53 -53.41 14.86
CA LEU A 22 30.79 -52.47 13.79
C LEU A 22 32.28 -52.10 13.81
N ARG A 23 32.98 -52.51 12.74
CA ARG A 23 34.37 -52.15 12.44
C ARG A 23 34.56 -50.63 12.50
N SER A 24 35.49 -50.21 13.35
CA SER A 24 35.98 -48.84 13.47
C SER A 24 36.98 -48.51 12.34
N GLU A 25 36.55 -48.49 11.08
CA GLU A 25 37.46 -48.12 9.97
C GLU A 25 36.94 -47.00 9.04
N TYR A 26 35.73 -46.46 9.25
CA TYR A 26 35.25 -45.29 8.49
C TYR A 26 34.41 -44.32 9.35
N ALA A 27 34.92 -43.94 10.52
CA ALA A 27 34.36 -42.81 11.26
C ALA A 27 34.94 -41.50 10.71
N ILE A 28 34.29 -40.92 9.69
CA ILE A 28 34.56 -39.54 9.28
C ILE A 28 34.03 -38.63 10.40
N PRO A 29 34.88 -37.87 11.12
CA PRO A 29 34.39 -36.95 12.12
C PRO A 29 33.59 -35.85 11.42
N ALA A 30 32.33 -35.66 11.77
CA ALA A 30 31.45 -34.61 11.23
C ALA A 30 31.93 -33.17 11.54
N ARG A 31 33.13 -33.00 12.11
CA ARG A 31 33.74 -31.70 12.43
C ARG A 31 34.69 -31.17 11.36
N SER A 32 34.90 -31.91 10.26
CA SER A 32 35.85 -31.53 9.21
C SER A 32 35.32 -30.53 8.18
N PHE A 33 34.00 -30.29 8.13
CA PHE A 33 33.39 -29.39 7.13
C PHE A 33 33.31 -27.91 7.57
N ALA A 34 33.74 -27.58 8.79
CA ALA A 34 33.62 -26.22 9.32
C ALA A 34 34.86 -25.34 9.10
N LYS A 35 35.89 -25.81 8.39
CA LYS A 35 37.16 -25.07 8.23
C LYS A 35 37.38 -24.43 6.85
N GLU A 36 36.47 -24.64 5.90
CA GLU A 36 36.49 -24.00 4.57
C GLU A 36 35.27 -23.10 4.27
N ALA A 37 34.34 -22.92 5.21
CA ALA A 37 33.31 -21.87 5.13
C ALA A 37 33.87 -20.48 5.53
N GLY A 38 35.10 -20.20 5.10
CA GLY A 38 35.78 -18.92 5.28
C GLY A 38 35.23 -17.91 4.28
N GLY A 39 34.08 -17.34 4.60
CA GLY A 39 33.41 -16.31 3.83
C GLY A 39 31.94 -16.64 3.68
N ALA A 40 31.07 -15.87 4.34
CA ALA A 40 29.67 -15.81 3.92
C ALA A 40 29.66 -15.55 2.40
N PRO A 41 28.83 -16.25 1.61
CA PRO A 41 28.74 -15.97 0.18
C PRO A 41 28.47 -14.47 0.01
N ALA A 42 29.23 -13.82 -0.89
CA ALA A 42 29.05 -12.41 -1.20
C ALA A 42 27.56 -12.17 -1.48
N SER A 43 26.96 -11.16 -0.84
CA SER A 43 25.55 -10.82 -1.03
C SER A 43 25.27 -10.72 -2.52
N LEU A 44 24.31 -11.52 -3.00
CA LEU A 44 23.89 -11.40 -4.39
C LEU A 44 23.25 -10.03 -4.56
N LYS A 45 23.44 -9.38 -5.71
CA LYS A 45 22.83 -8.07 -6.02
C LYS A 45 21.31 -8.07 -5.80
N GLY A 46 20.66 -9.22 -6.00
CA GLY A 46 19.24 -9.42 -5.68
C GLY A 46 18.93 -9.36 -4.18
N ASP A 47 19.79 -9.91 -3.32
CA ASP A 47 19.62 -9.88 -1.87
C ASP A 47 19.73 -8.45 -1.33
N GLU A 48 20.64 -7.65 -1.87
CA GLU A 48 20.79 -6.24 -1.49
C GLU A 48 19.57 -5.42 -1.89
N MET A 49 19.04 -5.66 -3.10
CA MET A 49 17.80 -5.02 -3.55
C MET A 49 16.61 -5.37 -2.63
N LEU A 50 16.43 -6.65 -2.32
CA LEU A 50 15.34 -7.11 -1.44
C LEU A 50 15.47 -6.54 -0.02
N LYS A 51 16.70 -6.52 0.53
CA LYS A 51 16.97 -5.89 1.83
C LYS A 51 16.64 -4.40 1.79
N GLY A 52 17.00 -3.70 0.72
CA GLY A 52 16.67 -2.29 0.52
C GLY A 52 15.16 -2.05 0.55
N ILE A 53 14.40 -2.84 -0.21
CA ILE A 53 12.92 -2.75 -0.23
C ILE A 53 12.34 -3.05 1.15
N PHE A 54 12.81 -4.10 1.81
CA PHE A 54 12.33 -4.46 3.16
C PHE A 54 12.60 -3.34 4.17
N LEU A 55 13.79 -2.75 4.16
CA LEU A 55 14.14 -1.65 5.05
C LEU A 55 13.31 -0.39 4.78
N ASP A 56 13.03 -0.09 3.50
CA ASP A 56 12.15 1.03 3.14
C ASP A 56 10.72 0.80 3.64
N VAL A 57 10.13 -0.36 3.36
CA VAL A 57 8.78 -0.72 3.82
C VAL A 57 8.70 -0.70 5.35
N LYS A 58 9.70 -1.27 6.03
CA LYS A 58 9.79 -1.25 7.50
C LYS A 58 9.82 0.18 8.03
N LYS A 59 10.67 1.05 7.47
CA LYS A 59 10.78 2.46 7.89
C LYS A 59 9.44 3.20 7.72
N LYS A 60 8.74 2.96 6.61
CA LYS A 60 7.43 3.56 6.33
C LYS A 60 6.39 3.11 7.35
N PHE A 61 6.37 1.82 7.67
CA PHE A 61 5.46 1.25 8.66
C PHE A 61 5.74 1.76 10.08
N GLU A 62 7.01 1.78 10.50
CA GLU A 62 7.42 2.34 11.80
C GLU A 62 7.08 3.82 11.92
N THR A 63 7.21 4.59 10.83
CA THR A 63 6.82 6.00 10.78
C THR A 63 5.31 6.17 11.00
N ALA A 64 4.49 5.37 10.31
CA ALA A 64 3.04 5.39 10.47
C ALA A 64 2.62 5.04 11.91
N ILE A 65 3.13 3.94 12.47
CA ILE A 65 2.85 3.55 13.86
C ILE A 65 3.30 4.64 14.85
N GLY A 66 4.47 5.23 14.62
CA GLY A 66 5.00 6.29 15.48
C GLY A 66 4.10 7.54 15.55
N ILE A 67 3.31 7.80 14.50
CA ILE A 67 2.29 8.86 14.48
C ILE A 67 1.01 8.37 15.15
N LEU A 68 0.52 7.19 14.78
CA LEU A 68 -0.71 6.60 15.32
C LEU A 68 -0.67 6.38 16.84
N ARG A 69 0.51 6.13 17.41
CA ARG A 69 0.71 6.05 18.87
C ARG A 69 0.55 7.38 19.61
N LYS A 70 0.64 8.50 18.91
CA LYS A 70 0.55 9.85 19.50
C LYS A 70 -0.86 10.42 19.36
N GLU A 71 -1.44 10.25 18.17
CA GLU A 71 -2.73 10.81 17.80
C GLU A 71 -3.89 9.94 18.29
N LYS A 72 -4.85 10.53 19.02
CA LYS A 72 -6.09 9.84 19.37
C LYS A 72 -7.05 9.91 18.19
N ILE A 73 -7.42 8.76 17.64
CA ILE A 73 -8.43 8.65 16.59
C ILE A 73 -9.80 8.44 17.22
N THR A 74 -10.74 9.34 16.93
CA THR A 74 -12.14 9.18 17.33
C THR A 74 -12.90 8.47 16.21
N ILE A 75 -13.44 7.28 16.49
CA ILE A 75 -14.17 6.47 15.50
C ILE A 75 -15.63 6.97 15.39
N ALA A 76 -15.82 8.05 14.64
CA ALA A 76 -17.13 8.69 14.42
C ALA A 76 -17.28 9.15 12.96
N PRO A 77 -17.58 8.25 12.00
CA PRO A 77 -17.70 8.60 10.58
C PRO A 77 -18.85 9.57 10.29
N GLU A 78 -19.83 9.68 11.19
CA GLU A 78 -20.92 10.64 11.11
C GLU A 78 -20.54 12.06 11.56
N ASP A 79 -19.43 12.24 12.28
CA ASP A 79 -18.96 13.54 12.77
C ASP A 79 -17.92 14.15 11.81
N PRO A 80 -18.24 15.28 11.14
CA PRO A 80 -17.30 15.93 10.23
C PRO A 80 -15.96 16.31 10.89
N ALA A 81 -15.96 16.65 12.19
CA ALA A 81 -14.73 17.02 12.89
C ALA A 81 -13.81 15.81 13.08
N ALA A 82 -14.37 14.65 13.45
CA ALA A 82 -13.61 13.40 13.56
C ALA A 82 -13.06 12.94 12.20
N VAL A 83 -13.86 13.06 11.13
CA VAL A 83 -13.41 12.76 9.75
C VAL A 83 -12.26 13.67 9.34
N ALA A 84 -12.37 14.98 9.58
CA ALA A 84 -11.32 15.93 9.24
C ALA A 84 -10.03 15.69 10.04
N GLN A 85 -10.15 15.41 11.34
CA GLN A 85 -9.00 15.05 12.18
C GLN A 85 -8.31 13.79 11.64
N TYR A 86 -9.08 12.73 11.35
CA TYR A 86 -8.53 11.48 10.83
C TYR A 86 -7.86 11.68 9.45
N ALA A 87 -8.47 12.47 8.56
CA ALA A 87 -7.87 12.83 7.28
C ALA A 87 -6.51 13.52 7.45
N GLN A 88 -6.39 14.46 8.39
CA GLN A 88 -5.12 15.14 8.71
C GLN A 88 -4.06 14.18 9.26
N VAL A 89 -4.44 13.23 10.11
CA VAL A 89 -3.52 12.18 10.61
C VAL A 89 -3.01 11.34 9.45
N MET A 90 -3.91 10.87 8.56
CA MET A 90 -3.55 10.05 7.39
C MET A 90 -2.71 10.83 6.37
N GLN A 91 -2.96 12.12 6.19
CA GLN A 91 -2.12 13.00 5.40
C GLN A 91 -0.71 13.11 6.01
N THR A 92 -0.62 13.37 7.31
CA THR A 92 0.66 13.47 8.03
C THR A 92 1.46 12.17 7.93
N ILE A 93 0.79 11.02 8.03
CA ILE A 93 1.42 9.71 7.84
C ILE A 93 1.99 9.60 6.43
N ARG A 94 1.22 9.95 5.39
CA ARG A 94 1.69 9.87 4.01
C ARG A 94 2.89 10.77 3.74
N GLU A 95 2.83 12.02 4.18
CA GLU A 95 3.91 12.98 4.01
C GLU A 95 5.19 12.52 4.73
N LYS A 96 5.09 12.08 5.99
CA LYS A 96 6.27 11.66 6.77
C LYS A 96 6.83 10.31 6.34
N ALA A 97 5.99 9.41 5.84
CA ALA A 97 6.39 8.10 5.34
C ALA A 97 6.74 8.13 3.84
N ASP A 98 6.80 9.30 3.20
CA ASP A 98 7.11 9.44 1.76
C ASP A 98 6.21 8.54 0.89
N LEU A 99 4.91 8.58 1.20
CA LEU A 99 3.86 7.90 0.45
C LEU A 99 3.17 8.90 -0.46
N PHE A 100 2.90 8.48 -1.69
CA PHE A 100 2.20 9.31 -2.66
C PHE A 100 0.77 9.64 -2.21
N SER A 101 0.35 10.88 -2.43
CA SER A 101 -1.08 11.23 -2.48
C SER A 101 -1.76 10.54 -3.68
N GLU A 102 -3.10 10.49 -3.70
CA GLU A 102 -3.80 9.84 -4.81
C GLU A 102 -3.50 10.52 -6.17
N SER A 103 -3.40 11.85 -6.19
CA SER A 103 -3.03 12.59 -7.39
C SER A 103 -1.60 12.26 -7.85
N GLN A 104 -0.66 12.15 -6.91
CA GLN A 104 0.73 11.75 -7.18
C GLN A 104 0.80 10.31 -7.68
N ARG A 105 0.03 9.37 -7.13
CA ARG A 105 -0.06 7.97 -7.60
C ARG A 105 -0.59 7.89 -9.03
N ILE A 106 -1.61 8.67 -9.36
CA ILE A 106 -2.16 8.75 -10.72
C ILE A 106 -1.08 9.27 -11.67
N LYS A 107 -0.44 10.39 -11.33
CA LYS A 107 0.63 10.98 -12.14
C LYS A 107 1.78 10.01 -12.36
N HIS A 108 2.30 9.41 -11.29
CA HIS A 108 3.37 8.41 -11.38
C HIS A 108 3.00 7.25 -12.30
N THR A 109 1.77 6.74 -12.19
CA THR A 109 1.30 5.64 -13.04
C THR A 109 1.26 6.03 -14.52
N ILE A 110 0.77 7.24 -14.83
CA ILE A 110 0.72 7.76 -16.20
C ILE A 110 2.15 7.93 -16.72
N ASP A 111 3.02 8.58 -15.96
CA ASP A 111 4.40 8.86 -16.36
C ASP A 111 5.17 7.56 -16.64
N THR A 112 5.12 6.58 -15.74
CA THR A 112 5.81 5.29 -15.92
C THR A 112 5.26 4.51 -17.12
N ARG A 113 3.94 4.49 -17.33
CA ARG A 113 3.34 3.71 -18.43
C ARG A 113 3.46 4.37 -19.79
N THR A 114 3.78 5.66 -19.83
CA THR A 114 3.83 6.44 -21.08
C THR A 114 5.21 7.02 -21.37
N GLN A 115 6.24 6.62 -20.62
CA GLN A 115 7.58 7.19 -20.71
C GLN A 115 8.17 7.09 -22.13
N ASP A 116 8.00 5.95 -22.80
CA ASP A 116 8.58 5.67 -24.12
C ASP A 116 7.66 6.09 -25.29
N ILE A 117 6.51 6.68 -25.00
CA ILE A 117 5.54 7.07 -26.02
C ILE A 117 5.87 8.49 -26.51
N SER A 118 6.26 8.62 -27.78
CA SER A 118 6.68 9.89 -28.37
C SER A 118 5.55 10.72 -28.99
N ASP A 119 4.52 10.07 -29.53
CA ASP A 119 3.38 10.74 -30.18
C ASP A 119 2.19 10.92 -29.23
N VAL A 120 1.38 11.95 -29.47
CA VAL A 120 0.27 12.32 -28.57
C VAL A 120 -0.90 11.36 -28.69
N ARG A 121 -1.18 10.82 -29.88
CA ARG A 121 -2.32 9.90 -30.07
C ARG A 121 -2.15 8.64 -29.24
N SER A 122 -1.00 7.98 -29.36
CA SER A 122 -0.64 6.80 -28.58
C SER A 122 -0.65 7.11 -27.08
N TYR A 123 -0.22 8.32 -26.68
CA TYR A 123 -0.27 8.75 -25.28
C TYR A 123 -1.71 8.83 -24.75
N LEU A 124 -2.63 9.47 -25.48
CA LEU A 124 -4.04 9.57 -25.07
C LEU A 124 -4.71 8.19 -25.00
N LEU A 125 -4.41 7.30 -25.96
CA LEU A 125 -4.90 5.92 -25.94
C LEU A 125 -4.38 5.14 -24.73
N ALA A 126 -3.11 5.33 -24.36
CA ALA A 126 -2.53 4.71 -23.17
C ALA A 126 -3.17 5.25 -21.87
N VAL A 127 -3.42 6.56 -21.78
CA VAL A 127 -4.13 7.15 -20.63
C VAL A 127 -5.56 6.62 -20.53
N LYS A 128 -6.26 6.47 -21.66
CA LYS A 128 -7.57 5.81 -21.72
C LYS A 128 -7.53 4.37 -21.19
N ASP A 129 -6.55 3.58 -21.64
CA ASP A 129 -6.39 2.21 -21.16
C ASP A 129 -6.11 2.15 -19.65
N ILE A 130 -5.30 3.08 -19.11
CA ILE A 130 -5.08 3.21 -17.67
C ILE A 130 -6.39 3.49 -16.93
N ARG A 131 -7.22 4.42 -17.43
CA ARG A 131 -8.52 4.76 -16.84
C ARG A 131 -9.46 3.54 -16.83
N VAL A 132 -9.62 2.88 -17.97
CA VAL A 132 -10.51 1.72 -18.13
C VAL A 132 -10.07 0.57 -17.21
N LYS A 133 -8.77 0.26 -17.14
CA LYS A 133 -8.24 -0.76 -16.23
C LYS A 133 -8.44 -0.44 -14.74
N ARG A 134 -8.66 0.83 -14.40
CA ARG A 134 -9.00 1.27 -13.04
C ARG A 134 -10.52 1.30 -12.78
N GLY A 135 -11.34 0.90 -13.76
CA GLY A 135 -12.80 0.89 -13.62
C GLY A 135 -13.44 2.28 -13.59
N LEU A 136 -12.70 3.32 -14.01
CA LEU A 136 -13.21 4.69 -14.05
C LEU A 136 -13.98 4.89 -15.36
N VAL A 137 -15.25 5.32 -15.28
CA VAL A 137 -16.11 5.59 -16.46
C VAL A 137 -15.91 7.04 -16.94
N ASP A 138 -16.11 7.29 -18.23
CA ASP A 138 -15.98 8.63 -18.84
C ASP A 138 -17.39 9.14 -19.13
N ASP A 139 -18.09 9.44 -18.04
CA ASP A 139 -19.49 9.87 -18.10
C ASP A 139 -19.67 11.21 -18.84
N LEU A 140 -18.60 12.00 -18.91
CA LEU A 140 -18.57 13.30 -19.56
C LEU A 140 -18.20 13.22 -21.05
N GLY A 141 -17.77 12.05 -21.54
CA GLY A 141 -17.27 11.89 -22.90
C GLY A 141 -16.01 12.72 -23.19
N ALA A 142 -15.23 13.03 -22.15
CA ALA A 142 -14.04 13.87 -22.24
C ALA A 142 -13.00 13.28 -23.20
N GLU A 143 -12.83 11.96 -23.22
CA GLU A 143 -11.86 11.31 -24.09
C GLU A 143 -12.19 11.48 -25.57
N THR A 144 -13.47 11.37 -25.92
CA THR A 144 -13.93 11.57 -27.30
C THR A 144 -13.64 13.01 -27.72
N MET A 145 -13.99 14.00 -26.88
CA MET A 145 -13.71 15.41 -27.16
C MET A 145 -12.21 15.70 -27.28
N MET A 146 -11.37 15.08 -26.44
CA MET A 146 -9.91 15.23 -26.50
C MET A 146 -9.33 14.60 -27.77
N MET A 147 -9.83 13.43 -28.19
CA MET A 147 -9.39 12.79 -29.44
C MET A 147 -9.82 13.60 -30.67
N ASP A 148 -11.02 14.19 -30.65
CA ASP A 148 -11.49 15.07 -31.73
C ASP A 148 -10.66 16.36 -31.82
N ALA A 149 -10.32 16.95 -30.67
CA ALA A 149 -9.40 18.07 -30.60
C ALA A 149 -8.02 17.73 -31.19
N LEU A 150 -7.47 16.56 -30.85
CA LEU A 150 -6.22 16.09 -31.44
C LEU A 150 -6.33 15.88 -32.94
N ASN A 151 -7.43 15.28 -33.42
CA ASN A 151 -7.66 15.07 -34.84
C ASN A 151 -7.68 16.38 -35.63
N ASN A 152 -8.24 17.46 -35.07
CA ASN A 152 -8.24 18.77 -35.71
C ASN A 152 -6.83 19.36 -35.77
N VAL A 153 -6.08 19.31 -34.68
CA VAL A 153 -4.69 19.80 -34.65
C VAL A 153 -3.80 19.04 -35.63
N GLU A 154 -3.92 17.71 -35.71
CA GLU A 154 -3.12 16.93 -36.66
C GLU A 154 -3.50 17.17 -38.12
N LYS A 155 -4.79 17.45 -38.41
CA LYS A 155 -5.23 17.86 -39.75
C LYS A 155 -4.59 19.19 -40.16
N GLU A 156 -4.53 20.16 -39.25
CA GLU A 156 -3.86 21.44 -39.49
C GLU A 156 -2.35 21.28 -39.69
N LEU A 157 -1.71 20.42 -38.90
CA LEU A 157 -0.28 20.14 -38.98
C LEU A 157 0.09 19.24 -40.16
N LYS A 158 -0.87 18.52 -40.75
CA LYS A 158 -0.68 17.49 -41.80
C LYS A 158 0.30 16.38 -41.41
N LYS A 159 0.50 16.15 -40.12
CA LYS A 159 1.38 15.13 -39.56
C LYS A 159 0.91 14.75 -38.14
N PRO A 160 1.27 13.55 -37.64
CA PRO A 160 1.05 13.20 -36.25
C PRO A 160 1.74 14.18 -35.30
N LEU A 161 1.07 14.52 -34.19
CA LEU A 161 1.63 15.42 -33.20
C LEU A 161 2.58 14.67 -32.26
N LEU A 162 3.83 15.14 -32.15
CA LEU A 162 4.81 14.62 -31.20
C LEU A 162 4.75 15.39 -29.88
N ARG A 163 4.97 14.71 -28.76
CA ARG A 163 4.96 15.31 -27.40
C ARG A 163 6.07 16.35 -27.19
N ASN A 164 7.14 16.30 -27.98
CA ASN A 164 8.24 17.27 -27.95
C ASN A 164 8.01 18.47 -28.89
N ASP A 165 6.96 18.47 -29.72
CA ASP A 165 6.63 19.59 -30.62
C ASP A 165 5.96 20.71 -29.82
N LYS A 166 6.78 21.67 -29.36
CA LYS A 166 6.31 22.80 -28.54
C LYS A 166 5.17 23.59 -29.19
N LYS A 167 5.22 23.80 -30.50
CA LYS A 167 4.20 24.59 -31.21
C LYS A 167 2.90 23.81 -31.34
N GLY A 168 2.96 22.56 -31.80
CA GLY A 168 1.77 21.72 -31.91
C GLY A 168 1.12 21.43 -30.55
N MET A 169 1.92 21.21 -29.51
CA MET A 169 1.41 21.03 -28.13
C MET A 169 0.73 22.28 -27.58
N SER A 170 1.17 23.48 -27.99
CA SER A 170 0.51 24.73 -27.59
C SER A 170 -0.89 24.86 -28.22
N LEU A 171 -1.05 24.46 -29.49
CA LEU A 171 -2.35 24.41 -30.17
C LEU A 171 -3.28 23.40 -29.51
N LEU A 172 -2.77 22.19 -29.25
CA LEU A 172 -3.55 21.15 -28.58
C LEU A 172 -3.98 21.58 -27.18
N LYS A 173 -3.11 22.23 -26.42
CA LYS A 173 -3.45 22.75 -25.09
C LYS A 173 -4.60 23.76 -25.17
N ALA A 174 -4.60 24.65 -26.17
CA ALA A 174 -5.68 25.60 -26.36
C ALA A 174 -7.02 24.90 -26.69
N GLU A 175 -7.00 23.85 -27.52
CA GLU A 175 -8.20 23.04 -27.78
C GLU A 175 -8.68 22.29 -26.52
N PHE A 176 -7.77 21.72 -25.74
CA PHE A 176 -8.11 21.08 -24.47
C PHE A 176 -8.67 22.06 -23.45
N ASP A 177 -8.19 23.30 -23.39
CA ASP A 177 -8.74 24.30 -22.49
C ASP A 177 -10.19 24.67 -22.90
N LYS A 178 -10.53 24.67 -24.19
CA LYS A 178 -11.94 24.79 -24.65
C LYS A 178 -12.79 23.59 -24.24
N VAL A 179 -12.26 22.36 -24.35
CA VAL A 179 -12.94 21.14 -23.90
C VAL A 179 -13.20 21.21 -22.40
N ASN A 180 -12.19 21.57 -21.60
CA ASN A 180 -12.30 21.72 -20.15
C ASN A 180 -13.38 22.75 -19.78
N GLN A 181 -13.43 23.90 -20.46
CA GLN A 181 -14.48 24.91 -20.25
C GLN A 181 -15.89 24.35 -20.52
N LYS A 182 -16.07 23.59 -21.61
CA LYS A 182 -17.37 22.94 -21.93
C LYS A 182 -17.79 21.94 -20.87
N LEU A 183 -16.83 21.22 -20.30
CA LEU A 183 -17.07 20.20 -19.27
C LEU A 183 -17.15 20.79 -17.85
N GLY A 184 -16.98 22.11 -17.69
CA GLY A 184 -16.93 22.76 -16.38
C GLY A 184 -15.69 22.35 -15.54
N ILE A 185 -14.66 21.82 -16.18
CA ILE A 185 -13.42 21.40 -15.52
C ILE A 185 -12.48 22.59 -15.42
N ARG A 186 -12.05 22.91 -14.20
CA ARG A 186 -11.09 23.97 -13.90
C ARG A 186 -9.88 23.40 -13.19
N ARG A 187 -8.68 23.72 -13.66
CA ARG A 187 -7.43 23.22 -13.06
C ARG A 187 -7.25 23.77 -11.65
N GLU A 188 -7.77 24.96 -11.40
CA GLU A 188 -7.74 25.67 -10.12
C GLU A 188 -8.55 24.95 -9.03
N ASP A 189 -9.51 24.12 -9.42
CA ASP A 189 -10.32 23.34 -8.47
C ASP A 189 -9.65 22.02 -8.06
N LEU A 190 -8.55 21.60 -8.71
CA LEU A 190 -7.84 20.36 -8.40
C LEU A 190 -7.46 20.21 -6.91
N PRO A 191 -6.89 21.23 -6.23
CA PRO A 191 -6.57 21.10 -4.81
C PRO A 191 -7.81 20.85 -3.94
N LYS A 192 -8.94 21.48 -4.27
CA LYS A 192 -10.21 21.27 -3.56
C LYS A 192 -10.78 19.89 -3.80
N LEU A 193 -10.66 19.37 -5.02
CA LEU A 193 -11.09 18.00 -5.35
C LEU A 193 -10.23 16.97 -4.62
N GLU A 194 -8.92 17.20 -4.50
CA GLU A 194 -8.03 16.35 -3.72
C GLU A 194 -8.43 16.37 -2.23
N GLU A 195 -8.61 17.54 -1.63
CA GLU A 195 -9.09 17.65 -0.24
C GLU A 195 -10.44 16.93 -0.01
N GLN A 196 -11.41 17.10 -0.90
CA GLN A 196 -12.69 16.41 -0.82
C GLN A 196 -12.55 14.89 -0.96
N LEU A 197 -11.63 14.42 -1.82
CA LEU A 197 -11.34 12.99 -1.95
C LEU A 197 -10.73 12.45 -0.65
N GLU A 198 -9.81 13.18 -0.03
CA GLU A 198 -9.20 12.79 1.24
C GLU A 198 -10.23 12.66 2.35
N LEU A 199 -11.17 13.60 2.46
CA LEU A 199 -12.26 13.51 3.43
C LEU A 199 -13.19 12.31 3.17
N LYS A 200 -13.48 12.00 1.91
CA LYS A 200 -14.30 10.82 1.55
C LYS A 200 -13.59 9.51 1.90
N LEU A 201 -12.29 9.42 1.60
CA LEU A 201 -11.48 8.26 1.96
C LEU A 201 -11.39 8.10 3.48
N ALA A 202 -11.13 9.19 4.20
CA ALA A 202 -11.11 9.22 5.66
C ALA A 202 -12.43 8.72 6.26
N LYS A 203 -13.56 9.21 5.74
CA LYS A 203 -14.88 8.78 6.19
C LYS A 203 -15.10 7.28 5.95
N ALA A 204 -14.83 6.79 4.74
CA ALA A 204 -14.99 5.37 4.40
C ALA A 204 -14.12 4.47 5.30
N GLN A 205 -12.86 4.87 5.53
CA GLN A 205 -11.98 4.14 6.45
C GLN A 205 -12.49 4.14 7.89
N LEU A 206 -13.07 5.25 8.38
CA LEU A 206 -13.70 5.29 9.70
C LEU A 206 -14.98 4.44 9.77
N GLU A 207 -15.73 4.33 8.67
CA GLU A 207 -16.89 3.42 8.58
C GLU A 207 -16.44 1.96 8.68
N ASP A 208 -15.39 1.58 7.96
CA ASP A 208 -14.80 0.25 8.04
C ASP A 208 -14.25 -0.04 9.45
N LEU A 209 -13.50 0.90 10.05
CA LEU A 209 -13.00 0.77 11.43
C LEU A 209 -14.14 0.62 12.46
N LYS A 210 -15.22 1.38 12.29
CA LYS A 210 -16.41 1.28 13.16
C LYS A 210 -17.05 -0.10 13.04
N LYS A 211 -17.18 -0.60 11.80
CA LYS A 211 -17.73 -1.94 11.54
C LYS A 211 -16.85 -3.02 12.19
N ASP A 212 -15.54 -3.00 11.95
CA ASP A 212 -14.61 -3.99 12.50
C ASP A 212 -14.61 -3.96 14.04
N ALA A 213 -14.66 -2.76 14.63
CA ALA A 213 -14.74 -2.61 16.09
C ALA A 213 -16.05 -3.19 16.65
N LEU A 214 -17.19 -2.92 16.02
CA LEU A 214 -18.49 -3.47 16.43
C LEU A 214 -18.50 -5.00 16.32
N GLU A 215 -18.02 -5.56 15.21
CA GLU A 215 -17.93 -7.01 15.01
C GLU A 215 -17.05 -7.68 16.07
N ALA A 216 -15.91 -7.07 16.42
CA ALA A 216 -15.03 -7.56 17.47
C ALA A 216 -15.69 -7.51 18.86
N MET A 217 -16.35 -6.40 19.20
CA MET A 217 -17.06 -6.25 20.47
C MET A 217 -18.24 -7.22 20.61
N GLU A 218 -19.04 -7.41 19.56
CA GLU A 218 -20.12 -8.41 19.55
C GLU A 218 -19.60 -9.83 19.74
N THR A 219 -18.44 -10.14 19.13
CA THR A 219 -17.79 -11.44 19.30
C THR A 219 -17.30 -11.64 20.73
N GLN A 220 -16.77 -10.59 21.36
CA GLN A 220 -16.34 -10.62 22.75
C GLN A 220 -17.52 -10.84 23.71
N LYS A 221 -18.63 -10.13 23.50
CA LYS A 221 -19.85 -10.22 24.33
C LYS A 221 -20.48 -11.62 24.34
N LYS A 222 -20.26 -12.42 23.31
CA LYS A 222 -20.76 -13.81 23.23
C LYS A 222 -20.04 -14.78 24.18
N ARG A 223 -18.87 -14.40 24.71
CA ARG A 223 -18.10 -15.23 25.65
C ARG A 223 -18.72 -15.13 27.04
N GLU A 224 -18.89 -16.28 27.71
CA GLU A 224 -19.50 -16.37 29.06
C GLU A 224 -18.83 -15.44 30.08
N GLU A 225 -17.53 -15.23 29.96
CA GLU A 225 -16.70 -14.38 30.83
C GLU A 225 -17.09 -12.89 30.80
N PHE A 226 -17.75 -12.43 29.72
CA PHE A 226 -18.01 -11.01 29.46
C PHE A 226 -19.50 -10.70 29.27
N LYS A 227 -20.40 -11.63 29.61
CA LYS A 227 -21.85 -11.47 29.37
C LYS A 227 -22.49 -10.35 30.19
N ASP A 228 -21.96 -10.08 31.39
CA ASP A 228 -22.47 -9.09 32.32
C ASP A 228 -21.76 -7.73 32.17
N GLU A 229 -20.76 -7.61 31.28
CA GLU A 229 -20.05 -6.36 31.03
C GLU A 229 -20.79 -5.50 29.98
N GLU A 230 -20.89 -4.21 30.27
CA GLU A 230 -21.40 -3.23 29.32
C GLU A 230 -20.37 -2.98 28.22
N MET A 231 -20.79 -3.07 26.95
CA MET A 231 -19.88 -2.81 25.84
C MET A 231 -19.53 -1.32 25.80
N PRO A 232 -18.23 -0.96 25.66
CA PRO A 232 -17.84 0.42 25.52
C PRO A 232 -18.36 1.01 24.20
N ASP A 233 -18.58 2.33 24.17
CA ASP A 233 -18.85 3.05 22.94
C ASP A 233 -17.62 3.00 22.02
N VAL A 234 -17.82 2.74 20.73
CA VAL A 234 -16.77 2.74 19.70
C VAL A 234 -15.97 4.06 19.72
N LYS A 235 -16.62 5.19 20.04
CA LYS A 235 -15.96 6.51 20.14
C LYS A 235 -14.97 6.62 21.29
N SER A 236 -15.13 5.77 22.31
CA SER A 236 -14.26 5.74 23.48
C SER A 236 -13.02 4.87 23.27
N LEU A 237 -13.01 4.03 22.23
CA LEU A 237 -11.87 3.18 21.91
C LEU A 237 -10.67 4.03 21.53
N ASP A 238 -9.50 3.60 21.98
CA ASP A 238 -8.24 4.27 21.71
C ASP A 238 -7.25 3.28 21.12
N ILE A 239 -7.00 3.43 19.82
CA ILE A 239 -6.08 2.55 19.07
C ILE A 239 -4.68 2.52 19.68
N ARG A 240 -4.28 3.57 20.41
CA ARG A 240 -2.98 3.68 21.06
C ARG A 240 -2.78 2.60 22.13
N ASN A 241 -3.85 2.05 22.69
CA ASN A 241 -3.77 0.95 23.66
C ASN A 241 -3.42 -0.39 23.00
N PHE A 242 -3.45 -0.48 21.67
CA PHE A 242 -3.25 -1.72 20.91
C PHE A 242 -2.00 -1.70 20.02
N LEU A 243 -1.29 -0.56 19.93
CA LEU A 243 -0.12 -0.33 19.07
C LEU A 243 1.20 -0.29 19.85
#